data_AF-A0A7C7KY62-F1
#
_entry.id   AF-A0A7C7KY62-F1
#
_cell.length_a   1.000
_cell.length_b   1.000
_cell.length_c   1.000
_cell.angle_alpha   90.00
_cell.angle_beta   90.00
_cell.angle_gamma   90.00
#
_symmetry.space_group_name_H-M   'P 1'
#
loop_
_entity.id
_entity.type
_entity.pdbx_description
1 polymer ?
#
loop_
_entity_poly.entity_id
_entity_poly.type
_entity_poly.pdbx_seq_one_letter_code
_entity_poly.pdbx_strand_id
1 'polypeptide(L)'
;GRIVPGTRRYNRKLHCWEFVLEDTAGVRARVRYRGTPPAGFENTPMAVVVGKFQNDIFEAERLLLKCPSKYESAMRERIHQQR
;
A
#
# COMPACT_ATOMS: atom_id res chain seq x y z
N GLY A 1 3.47 -0.06 -4.95
CA GLY A 1 3.41 -1.53 -4.83
C GLY A 1 2.13 -1.95 -4.13
N ARG A 2 2.03 -3.24 -3.83
CA ARG A 2 0.89 -3.85 -3.13
C ARG A 2 1.13 -3.78 -1.63
N ILE A 3 0.15 -3.34 -0.87
CA ILE A 3 0.19 -3.44 0.59
C ILE A 3 -0.05 -4.90 0.96
N VAL A 4 0.87 -5.52 1.70
CA VAL A 4 0.74 -6.91 2.12
C VAL A 4 -0.43 -7.01 3.11
N PRO A 5 -1.47 -7.84 2.84
CA PRO A 5 -2.61 -8.00 3.72
C PRO A 5 -2.20 -8.39 5.15
N GLY A 6 -2.90 -7.87 6.16
CA GLY A 6 -2.62 -8.15 7.57
C GLY A 6 -1.40 -7.43 8.17
N THR A 7 -0.66 -6.64 7.38
CA THR A 7 0.53 -5.92 7.88
C THR A 7 0.27 -4.50 8.35
N ARG A 8 -0.90 -3.92 8.03
CA ARG A 8 -1.29 -2.57 8.46
C ARG A 8 -1.46 -2.53 9.97
N ARG A 9 -0.65 -1.73 10.65
CA ARG A 9 -0.72 -1.52 12.10
C ARG A 9 -0.51 -0.05 12.43
N TYR A 10 -1.28 0.46 13.38
CA TYR A 10 -1.05 1.79 13.93
C TYR A 10 -0.18 1.68 15.18
N ASN A 11 1.00 2.29 15.15
CA ASN A 11 1.89 2.39 16.28
C ASN A 11 1.50 3.60 17.13
N ARG A 12 0.83 3.34 18.25
CA ARG A 12 0.36 4.37 19.18
C ARG A 12 1.48 5.16 19.86
N LYS A 13 2.66 4.56 20.07
CA LYS A 13 3.78 5.22 20.74
C LYS A 13 4.47 6.24 19.82
N LEU A 14 4.60 5.87 18.55
CA LEU A 14 5.26 6.69 17.53
C LEU A 14 4.30 7.53 16.69
N HIS A 15 2.98 7.41 16.96
CA HIS A 15 1.91 8.07 16.22
C HIS A 15 2.04 7.89 14.70
N CYS A 16 2.30 6.65 14.27
CA CYS A 16 2.55 6.35 12.86
C CYS A 16 1.91 5.05 12.41
N TRP A 17 1.58 4.96 11.14
CA TRP A 17 1.19 3.72 10.48
C TRP A 17 2.43 2.95 10.04
N GLU A 18 2.43 1.65 10.31
CA GLU A 18 3.44 0.70 9.88
C GLU A 18 2.76 -0.36 9.00
N PHE A 19 3.33 -0.65 7.83
CA PHE A 19 2.82 -1.68 6.92
C PHE A 19 3.94 -2.17 6.02
N VAL A 20 3.75 -3.32 5.38
CA VAL A 20 4.71 -3.86 4.41
C VAL A 20 4.18 -3.61 3.00
N LEU A 21 5.06 -3.13 2.14
CA LEU A 21 4.77 -2.86 0.74
C LEU A 21 5.65 -3.77 -0.11
N GLU A 22 5.00 -4.52 -1.00
CA GLU A 22 5.63 -5.42 -1.96
C GLU A 22 5.64 -4.74 -3.34
N ASP A 23 6.81 -4.66 -3.97
CA ASP A 23 6.93 -4.11 -5.33
C ASP A 23 6.62 -5.17 -6.40
N THR A 24 6.80 -4.80 -7.67
CA THR A 24 6.54 -5.70 -8.81
C THR A 24 7.58 -6.81 -8.97
N ALA A 25 8.76 -6.68 -8.36
CA ALA A 25 9.80 -7.70 -8.33
C ALA A 25 9.62 -8.67 -7.14
N GLY A 26 8.59 -8.47 -6.31
CA GLY A 26 8.34 -9.25 -5.10
C GLY A 26 9.18 -8.82 -3.89
N VAL A 27 9.93 -7.72 -4.00
CA VAL A 27 10.72 -7.18 -2.90
C VAL A 27 9.80 -6.51 -1.90
N ARG A 28 10.01 -6.80 -0.62
CA ARG A 28 9.21 -6.28 0.49
C ARG A 28 9.98 -5.24 1.28
N ALA A 29 9.37 -4.08 1.48
CA ALA A 29 9.91 -3.03 2.34
C ALA A 29 8.93 -2.71 3.47
N ARG A 30 9.46 -2.50 4.68
CA ARG A 30 8.69 -1.96 5.80
C ARG A 30 8.51 -0.46 5.57
N VAL A 31 7.28 0.01 5.64
CA VAL A 31 6.94 1.42 5.47
C VAL A 31 6.46 1.97 6.81
N ARG A 32 6.95 3.15 7.18
CA ARG A 32 6.43 3.95 8.27
C ARG A 32 5.86 5.25 7.72
N TYR A 33 4.62 5.57 8.05
CA TYR A 33 3.94 6.78 7.60
C TYR A 33 3.36 7.53 8.80
N ARG A 34 3.83 8.75 9.03
CA ARG A 34 3.46 9.56 10.22
C ARG A 34 2.24 10.48 10.00
N GLY A 35 1.76 10.58 8.76
CA GLY A 35 0.60 11.40 8.43
C GLY A 35 -0.74 10.69 8.68
N THR A 36 -1.82 11.45 8.52
CA THR A 36 -3.17 10.88 8.46
C THR A 36 -3.31 10.07 7.17
N PRO A 37 -3.74 8.80 7.23
CA PRO A 37 -3.92 7.99 6.03
C PRO A 37 -5.09 8.53 5.20
N PRO A 38 -5.03 8.47 3.85
CA PRO A 38 -6.14 8.86 3.00
C PRO A 38 -7.37 7.97 3.24
N ALA A 39 -8.56 8.50 2.90
CA ALA A 39 -9.80 7.73 2.93
C ALA A 39 -9.66 6.45 2.08
N GLY A 40 -10.03 5.30 2.65
CA GLY A 40 -9.94 4.01 1.98
C GLY A 40 -8.59 3.29 2.11
N PHE A 41 -7.65 3.77 2.93
CA PHE A 41 -6.36 3.11 3.17
C PHE A 41 -6.51 1.65 3.64
N GLU A 42 -7.52 1.39 4.46
CA GLU A 42 -7.82 0.05 4.97
C GLU A 42 -8.31 -0.90 3.87
N ASN A 43 -9.03 -0.36 2.88
CA ASN A 43 -9.73 -1.13 1.85
C ASN A 43 -8.96 -1.20 0.52
N THR A 44 -7.88 -0.45 0.36
CA THR A 44 -7.16 -0.37 -0.92
C THR A 44 -5.90 -1.23 -0.92
N PRO A 45 -5.75 -2.20 -1.84
CA PRO A 45 -4.58 -3.10 -1.86
C PRO A 45 -3.33 -2.47 -2.47
N MET A 46 -3.45 -1.35 -3.18
CA MET A 46 -2.37 -0.74 -3.95
C MET A 46 -2.08 0.68 -3.50
N ALA A 47 -0.81 0.99 -3.25
CA ALA A 47 -0.39 2.31 -2.83
C ALA A 47 0.93 2.76 -3.46
N VAL A 48 1.10 4.07 -3.53
CA VAL A 48 2.36 4.75 -3.81
C VAL A 48 2.79 5.45 -2.54
N VAL A 49 4.03 5.20 -2.13
CA VAL A 49 4.66 5.86 -0.99
C VAL A 49 5.81 6.70 -1.51
N VAL A 50 5.94 7.91 -0.98
CA VAL A 50 7.03 8.84 -1.33
C VAL A 50 7.71 9.24 -0.04
N GLY A 51 9.04 9.16 -0.02
CA GLY A 51 9.83 9.42 1.18
C GLY A 51 11.24 8.88 1.04
N LYS A 52 11.86 8.54 2.18
CA LYS A 52 13.28 8.14 2.27
C LYS A 52 13.42 6.72 2.81
N PHE A 53 14.32 5.95 2.21
CA PHE A 53 14.66 4.62 2.70
C PHE A 53 15.90 4.70 3.60
N GLN A 54 15.77 4.35 4.89
CA GLN A 54 16.84 4.42 5.88
C GLN A 54 16.66 3.30 6.91
N ASN A 55 17.75 2.63 7.31
CA ASN A 55 17.74 1.58 8.33
C ASN A 55 16.71 0.48 8.05
N ASP A 56 16.64 0.00 6.81
CA ASP A 56 15.69 -1.03 6.33
C ASP A 56 14.20 -0.65 6.46
N ILE A 57 13.91 0.63 6.68
CA ILE A 57 12.56 1.18 6.78
C ILE A 57 12.42 2.32 5.77
N PHE A 58 11.32 2.28 5.02
CA PHE A 58 10.88 3.38 4.18
C PHE A 58 10.06 4.36 5.02
N GLU A 59 10.66 5.48 5.42
CA GLU A 59 9.97 6.59 6.08
C GLU A 59 9.21 7.39 4.99
N ALA A 60 7.92 7.14 4.90
CA ALA A 60 7.01 7.77 3.95
C ALA A 60 6.55 9.13 4.46
N GLU A 61 6.75 10.15 3.64
CA GLU A 61 6.25 11.52 3.83
C GLU A 61 4.88 11.70 3.17
N ARG A 62 4.62 10.97 2.08
CA ARG A 62 3.32 10.95 1.39
C ARG A 62 2.86 9.54 1.11
N LEU A 63 1.55 9.34 1.26
CA LEU A 63 0.85 8.10 0.96
C LEU A 63 -0.29 8.38 -0.02
N LEU A 64 -0.25 7.76 -1.18
CA LEU A 64 -1.28 7.86 -2.22
C LEU A 64 -1.88 6.48 -2.46
N LEU A 65 -3.20 6.38 -2.44
CA LEU A 65 -3.90 5.14 -2.73
C LEU A 65 -4.19 5.05 -4.22
N LYS A 66 -4.01 3.86 -4.80
CA LYS A 66 -4.46 3.58 -6.15
C LYS A 66 -5.83 2.91 -6.06
N CYS A 67 -6.89 3.61 -6.45
CA CYS A 67 -8.22 3.02 -6.48
C CYS A 67 -8.24 1.79 -7.42
N PRO A 68 -8.86 0.67 -7.00
CA PRO A 68 -8.96 -0.52 -7.82
C PRO A 68 -9.81 -0.30 -9.08
N SER A 69 -10.72 0.69 -9.11
CA SER A 69 -11.62 0.97 -10.23
C SER A 69 -10.93 1.14 -11.59
N LYS A 70 -9.69 1.66 -11.65
CA LYS A 70 -8.91 1.74 -12.91
C LYS A 70 -8.31 0.40 -13.36
N TYR A 71 -8.20 -0.59 -12.48
CA TYR A 71 -7.68 -1.94 -12.76
C TYR A 71 -8.77 -3.01 -12.76
N GLU A 72 -9.93 -2.75 -12.14
CA GLU A 72 -11.09 -3.63 -12.16
C GLU A 72 -11.66 -3.82 -13.57
N SER A 73 -11.59 -2.81 -14.43
CA SER A 73 -11.94 -2.94 -15.85
C SER A 73 -11.11 -4.03 -16.54
N ALA A 74 -9.79 -4.04 -16.33
CA ALA A 74 -8.91 -5.07 -16.88
C ALA A 74 -9.08 -6.46 -16.22
N MET A 75 -9.49 -6.50 -14.94
CA MET A 75 -9.77 -7.76 -14.23
C MET A 75 -11.13 -8.37 -14.64
N ARG A 76 -12.12 -7.53 -14.96
CA ARG A 76 -13.45 -7.95 -15.39
C ARG A 76 -13.46 -8.55 -16.81
N GLU A 77 -12.58 -8.10 -17.71
CA GLU A 77 -12.46 -8.69 -19.06
C GLU A 77 -11.93 -10.13 -19.06
N ARG A 78 -11.08 -10.50 -18.10
CA ARG A 78 -10.59 -11.89 -17.97
C ARG A 78 -11.63 -12.89 -17.42
N ILE A 79 -12.65 -12.41 -16.72
CA ILE A 79 -13.72 -13.26 -16.19
C ILE A 79 -14.75 -13.61 -17.27
N HIS A 80 -14.86 -12.82 -18.35
CA HIS A 80 -15.83 -13.06 -19.43
C HIS A 80 -15.35 -14.00 -20.54
N GLN A 81 -14.07 -14.39 -20.58
CA GLN A 81 -13.53 -15.32 -21.60
C GLN A 81 -13.57 -16.80 -21.22
N GLN A 82 -14.21 -17.16 -20.10
CA GLN A 82 -14.42 -18.56 -19.68
C GLN A 82 -15.90 -18.91 -19.51
N ARG A 83 -16.75 -18.42 -20.41
CA ARG A 83 -18.10 -18.94 -20.63
C ARG A 83 -18.25 -19.38 -22.07
#